data_AF-A0A965YLC5-F1
#
_entry.id   AF-A0A965YLC5-F1
#
_cell.length_a   1.000
_cell.length_b   1.000
_cell.length_c   1.000
_cell.angle_alpha   90.00
_cell.angle_beta   90.00
_cell.angle_gamma   90.00
#
_symmetry.space_group_name_H-M   'P 1'
#
loop_
_entity.id
_entity.type
_entity.pdbx_description
1 polymer ?
#
loop_
_entity_poly.entity_id
_entity_poly.type
_entity_poly.pdbx_seq_one_letter_code
_entity_poly.pdbx_strand_id
1 'polypeptide(L)'
;MNSAKEVAEFPYNSSLICYFEVDKSGNTAKIYHKNKSDRPCLLDAYKRAIAEEIVIYAVWLGRWSSDLFMIDDLDIFAKKFGLL
;
A
#
# COMPACT_ATOMS: atom_id res chain seq x y z
N MET A 1 -13.71 2.64 -6.40
CA MET A 1 -12.59 2.42 -5.47
C MET A 1 -12.80 1.04 -4.90
N ASN A 2 -11.83 0.14 -5.08
CA ASN A 2 -11.99 -1.27 -4.70
C ASN A 2 -11.24 -1.54 -3.38
N SER A 3 -11.69 -2.49 -2.57
CA SER A 3 -10.94 -2.96 -1.40
C SER A 3 -9.92 -4.02 -1.82
N ALA A 4 -8.74 -4.02 -1.18
CA ALA A 4 -7.76 -5.09 -1.41
C ALA A 4 -8.21 -6.43 -0.82
N LYS A 5 -8.97 -6.45 0.29
CA LYS A 5 -9.55 -7.68 0.88
C LYS A 5 -10.54 -8.38 -0.04
N GLU A 6 -11.24 -7.62 -0.89
CA GLU A 6 -12.22 -8.18 -1.83
C GLU A 6 -11.56 -8.89 -3.03
N VAL A 7 -10.25 -8.69 -3.23
CA VAL A 7 -9.47 -9.37 -4.27
C VAL A 7 -8.83 -10.62 -3.68
N ALA A 8 -9.32 -11.80 -4.08
CA ALA A 8 -8.93 -13.10 -3.53
C ALA A 8 -7.41 -13.31 -3.37
N GLU A 9 -6.61 -12.80 -4.32
CA GLU A 9 -5.15 -12.74 -4.22
C GLU A 9 -4.61 -11.40 -4.74
N PHE A 10 -4.72 -10.35 -3.93
CA PHE A 10 -4.11 -9.06 -4.28
C PHE A 10 -2.58 -9.19 -4.41
N PRO A 11 -1.95 -8.76 -5.51
CA PRO A 11 -0.55 -9.07 -5.78
C PRO A 11 0.41 -8.07 -5.12
N TYR A 12 0.42 -8.02 -3.78
CA TYR A 12 1.12 -7.01 -2.98
C TYR A 12 2.58 -6.70 -3.39
N ASN A 13 3.32 -7.73 -3.80
CA ASN A 13 4.75 -7.63 -4.13
C ASN A 13 5.03 -7.41 -5.63
N SER A 14 3.99 -7.16 -6.43
CA SER A 14 4.13 -6.91 -7.86
C SER A 14 4.84 -5.58 -8.12
N SER A 15 5.79 -5.60 -9.05
CA SER A 15 6.49 -4.39 -9.50
C SER A 15 5.58 -3.40 -10.25
N LEU A 16 4.40 -3.86 -10.67
CA LEU A 16 3.36 -3.08 -11.33
C LEU A 16 2.42 -2.36 -10.36
N ILE A 17 2.61 -2.54 -9.05
CA ILE A 17 1.89 -1.80 -8.03
C ILE A 17 2.69 -0.58 -7.58
N CYS A 18 2.00 0.55 -7.46
CA CYS A 18 2.49 1.77 -6.83
C CYS A 18 1.67 2.04 -5.57
N TYR A 19 2.34 2.10 -4.41
CA TYR A 19 1.72 2.50 -3.16
C TYR A 19 1.90 3.98 -2.91
N PHE A 20 0.90 4.59 -2.30
CA PHE A 20 0.96 5.95 -1.79
C PHE A 20 0.12 6.07 -0.53
N GLU A 21 0.51 6.99 0.33
CA GLU A 21 -0.24 7.37 1.52
C GLU A 21 -1.04 8.62 1.24
N VAL A 22 -2.19 8.72 1.92
CA VAL A 22 -3.03 9.91 1.95
C VAL A 22 -3.25 10.26 3.41
N ASP A 23 -2.90 11.50 3.80
CA ASP A 23 -3.16 11.99 5.16
C ASP A 23 -4.59 12.54 5.33
N LYS A 24 -4.96 12.88 6.56
CA LYS A 24 -6.27 13.49 6.89
C LYS A 24 -6.51 14.85 6.23
N SER A 25 -5.43 15.53 5.81
CA SER A 25 -5.50 16.82 5.11
C SER A 25 -5.63 16.66 3.59
N GLY A 26 -5.59 15.43 3.08
CA GLY A 26 -5.63 15.11 1.66
C GLY A 26 -4.28 15.23 0.95
N ASN A 27 -3.17 15.42 1.67
CA ASN A 27 -1.85 15.37 1.07
C ASN A 27 -1.51 13.92 0.72
N THR A 28 -0.82 13.74 -0.41
CA THR A 28 -0.44 12.42 -0.89
C THR A 28 1.07 12.32 -1.04
N ALA A 29 1.63 11.19 -0.62
CA ALA A 29 3.05 10.91 -0.78
C ALA A 29 3.25 9.48 -1.29
N LYS A 30 4.22 9.30 -2.19
CA LYS A 30 4.55 7.98 -2.72
C LYS A 30 5.29 7.15 -1.66
N ILE A 31 4.87 5.91 -1.47
CA ILE A 31 5.57 4.95 -0.62
C ILE A 31 6.50 4.11 -1.50
N TYR A 32 7.79 4.19 -1.23
CA TYR A 32 8.78 3.35 -1.91
C TYR A 32 8.79 1.95 -1.30
N HIS A 33 8.73 0.92 -2.15
CA HIS A 33 8.59 -0.47 -1.70
C HIS A 33 9.41 -1.48 -2.52
N LYS A 34 10.07 -1.02 -3.58
CA LYS A 34 10.69 -1.91 -4.57
C LYS A 34 12.05 -2.43 -4.14
N ASN A 35 12.78 -1.68 -3.32
CA ASN A 35 14.11 -2.04 -2.87
C ASN A 35 14.13 -2.39 -1.38
N LYS A 36 15.09 -3.22 -0.95
CA LYS A 36 15.33 -3.51 0.47
C LYS A 36 15.62 -2.26 1.29
N SER A 37 16.29 -1.27 0.69
CA SER A 37 16.59 0.02 1.31
C SER A 37 15.35 0.86 1.60
N ASP A 38 14.21 0.58 0.95
CA ASP A 38 12.95 1.31 1.15
C ASP A 38 12.14 0.76 2.33
N ARG A 39 12.57 -0.39 2.89
CA ARG A 39 11.90 -1.05 4.01
C ARG A 39 11.66 -0.15 5.24
N PRO A 40 12.58 0.75 5.66
CA PRO A 40 12.31 1.68 6.75
C PRO A 40 11.17 2.65 6.43
N CYS A 41 11.08 3.14 5.19
CA CYS A 41 10.01 4.03 4.73
C CYS A 41 8.66 3.29 4.74
N LEU A 42 8.65 2.04 4.26
CA LEU A 42 7.46 1.19 4.28
C LEU A 42 6.99 0.89 5.71
N LEU A 43 7.92 0.62 6.63
CA LEU A 43 7.63 0.38 8.05
C LEU A 43 7.05 1.62 8.73
N ASP A 44 7.59 2.80 8.42
CA ASP A 44 7.08 4.06 8.94
C ASP A 44 5.66 4.34 8.46
N ALA A 45 5.39 4.19 7.16
CA ALA A 45 4.05 4.31 6.60
C ALA A 45 3.08 3.29 7.23
N TYR A 46 3.52 2.05 7.44
CA TYR A 46 2.70 1.04 8.13
C TYR A 46 2.35 1.45 9.56
N LYS A 47 3.31 1.98 10.33
CA LYS A 47 3.06 2.45 11.71
C LYS A 47 2.08 3.63 11.74
N ARG A 48 2.24 4.60 10.83
CA ARG A 48 1.32 5.74 10.71
C ARG A 48 -0.07 5.31 10.25
N ALA A 49 -0.18 4.29 9.40
CA ALA A 49 -1.46 3.71 9.01
C ALA A 49 -2.16 2.99 10.17
N ILE A 50 -1.43 2.25 11.01
CA ILE A 50 -1.97 1.67 12.26
C ILE A 50 -2.46 2.75 13.22
N ALA A 51 -1.72 3.86 13.32
CA ALA A 51 -2.10 5.00 14.15
C ALA A 51 -3.29 5.79 13.56
N GLU A 52 -3.87 5.33 12.44
CA GLU A 52 -4.97 5.98 11.72
C GLU A 52 -4.65 7.44 11.33
N GLU A 53 -3.36 7.77 11.14
CA GLU A 53 -2.92 9.09 10.70
C GLU A 53 -2.99 9.22 9.17
N ILE A 54 -2.77 8.10 8.48
CA ILE A 54 -2.79 8.01 7.03
C ILE A 54 -3.57 6.78 6.56
N VAL A 55 -3.99 6.79 5.30
CA VAL A 55 -4.54 5.63 4.61
C VAL A 55 -3.60 5.24 3.47
N ILE A 56 -3.29 3.96 3.36
CA ILE A 56 -2.45 3.42 2.29
C ILE A 56 -3.33 3.00 1.12
N TYR A 57 -3.00 3.48 -0.06
CA TYR A 57 -3.62 3.09 -1.32
C TYR A 57 -2.61 2.44 -2.24
N ALA A 58 -3.11 1.60 -3.13
CA ALA A 58 -2.35 0.92 -4.15
C ALA A 58 -2.99 1.16 -5.52
N VAL A 59 -2.20 1.63 -6.47
CA VAL A 59 -2.58 1.61 -7.89
C VAL A 59 -1.97 0.38 -8.52
N TRP A 60 -2.82 -0.49 -9.05
CA TRP A 60 -2.37 -1.60 -9.89
C TRP A 60 -2.47 -1.19 -11.35
N LEU A 61 -1.32 -1.08 -12.00
CA LEU A 61 -1.24 -0.82 -13.44
C LEU A 61 -1.53 -2.12 -14.20
N GLY A 62 -2.78 -2.29 -14.63
CA GLY A 62 -3.17 -3.31 -15.57
C GLY A 62 -2.73 -2.97 -17.00
N ARG A 63 -2.92 -3.92 -17.92
CA ARG A 63 -2.57 -3.72 -19.35
C ARG A 63 -3.46 -2.67 -20.04
N TRP A 64 -4.68 -2.47 -19.54
CA TRP A 64 -5.71 -1.63 -20.17
C TRP A 64 -6.43 -0.67 -19.20
N SER A 65 -6.26 -0.85 -17.89
CA SER A 65 -6.83 -0.01 -16.84
C SER A 65 -5.84 0.15 -15.69
N SER A 66 -5.94 1.28 -15.00
CA SER A 66 -5.29 1.48 -13.70
C SER A 66 -6.37 1.44 -12.65
N ASP A 67 -6.32 0.44 -11.79
CA ASP A 67 -7.33 0.25 -10.75
C ASP A 67 -6.77 0.71 -9.40
N LEU A 68 -7.57 1.49 -8.67
CA LEU A 68 -7.22 2.02 -7.36
C LEU A 68 -7.83 1.14 -6.26
N PHE A 69 -6.95 0.66 -5.38
CA PHE A 69 -7.28 -0.19 -4.25
C PHE A 69 -6.93 0.50 -2.94
N MET A 70 -7.83 0.42 -1.97
CA MET A 70 -7.54 0.77 -0.58
C MET A 70 -6.93 -0.44 0.13
N ILE A 71 -5.80 -0.23 0.82
CA ILE A 71 -5.18 -1.28 1.64
C ILE A 71 -5.84 -1.26 3.01
N ASP A 72 -6.93 -1.99 3.11
CA ASP A 72 -7.74 -2.15 4.32
C ASP A 72 -7.26 -3.30 5.22
N ASP A 73 -6.44 -4.22 4.69
CA ASP A 73 -5.78 -5.28 5.46
C ASP A 73 -4.31 -4.95 5.71
N LEU A 74 -4.06 -4.21 6.80
CA LEU A 74 -2.71 -3.83 7.20
C LEU A 74 -1.90 -5.05 7.66
N ASP A 75 -2.53 -6.07 8.24
CA ASP A 75 -1.87 -7.30 8.68
C ASP A 75 -1.32 -8.11 7.50
N ILE A 76 -2.13 -8.33 6.45
CA ILE A 76 -1.67 -9.02 5.24
C ILE A 76 -0.57 -8.21 4.56
N PHE A 77 -0.74 -6.89 4.48
CA PHE A 77 0.28 -5.99 3.93
C PHE A 77 1.62 -6.17 4.66
N ALA A 78 1.63 -6.07 5.99
CA ALA A 78 2.84 -6.23 6.78
C ALA A 78 3.49 -7.60 6.61
N LYS A 79 2.70 -8.68 6.59
CA LYS A 79 3.22 -10.04 6.34
C LYS A 79 3.86 -10.17 4.96
N LYS A 80 3.25 -9.61 3.91
CA LYS A 80 3.76 -9.70 2.52
C LYS A 80 5.07 -8.95 2.32
N PHE A 81 5.27 -7.85 3.06
CA PHE A 81 6.51 -7.09 3.09
C PHE A 81 7.47 -7.52 4.22
N GLY A 82 7.10 -8.54 5.00
CA GLY A 82 7.87 -9.07 6.12
C GLY A 82 8.17 -8.03 7.18
N LEU A 83 7.25 -7.10 7.45
CA LEU A 83 7.36 -6.05 8.47
C LEU A 83 7.03 -6.56 9.89
N LEU A 84 6.43 -7.75 9.98
CA LEU A 84 6.11 -8.51 11.19
C LEU A 84 6.88 -9.84 11.20
#